data_AF-A0A6A4NH12-F1
#
_entry.id   AF-A0A6A4NH12-F1
#
_cell.length_a   1.000
_cell.length_b   1.000
_cell.length_c   1.000
_cell.angle_alpha   90.00
_cell.angle_beta   90.00
_cell.angle_gamma   90.00
#
_symmetry.space_group_name_H-M   'P 1'
#
loop_
_entity.id
_entity.type
_entity.pdbx_description
1 polymer ?
#
loop_
_entity_poly.entity_id
_entity_poly.type
_entity_poly.pdbx_seq_one_letter_code
_entity_poly.pdbx_strand_id
1 'polypeptide(L)'
;MESSAIEQRLHFGKMEYGCKHYRRRCMIRAPCCNEIYSCRHCHNETTSMQSLFYRHELVRQDVKQVVCSVCDTEQPVAQVCTNCGVRMGEYFCDICKFFDDDTGKQQFHCDECGICRVGGRENFFHCDKCGMHPSPDHILSSSLTLLYFPS
;
A
#
# COMPACT_ATOMS: atom_id res chain seq x y z
N MET A 1 -28.79 -16.84 8.06
CA MET A 1 -27.67 -17.77 8.33
C MET A 1 -26.60 -17.70 7.24
N GLU A 2 -26.95 -17.64 5.95
CA GLU A 2 -25.99 -17.43 4.84
C GLU A 2 -25.09 -16.20 4.99
N SER A 3 -25.63 -15.07 5.47
CA SER A 3 -24.85 -13.83 5.69
C SER A 3 -23.65 -14.03 6.64
N SER A 4 -23.76 -14.91 7.64
CA SER A 4 -22.66 -15.17 8.58
C SER A 4 -21.54 -16.01 7.95
N ALA A 5 -21.88 -16.96 7.09
CA ALA A 5 -20.91 -17.81 6.42
C ALA A 5 -20.12 -17.03 5.35
N ILE A 6 -20.79 -16.12 4.63
CA ILE A 6 -20.15 -15.22 3.67
C ILE A 6 -19.17 -14.29 4.38
N GLU A 7 -19.58 -13.66 5.49
CA GLU A 7 -18.69 -12.77 6.24
C GLU A 7 -17.48 -13.54 6.80
N GLN A 8 -17.68 -14.73 7.36
CA GLN A 8 -16.57 -15.60 7.80
C GLN A 8 -15.60 -15.92 6.66
N ARG A 9 -16.11 -16.17 5.45
CA ARG A 9 -15.26 -16.47 4.31
C ARG A 9 -14.41 -15.28 3.87
N LEU A 10 -14.98 -14.07 3.88
CA LEU A 10 -14.27 -12.84 3.50
C LEU A 10 -13.03 -12.59 4.36
N HIS A 11 -13.08 -12.94 5.64
CA HIS A 11 -12.00 -12.73 6.63
C HIS A 11 -11.07 -13.93 6.81
N PHE A 12 -11.28 -15.02 6.06
CA PHE A 12 -10.45 -16.21 6.20
C PHE A 12 -8.97 -15.90 5.91
N GLY A 13 -8.08 -16.32 6.81
CA GLY A 13 -6.63 -16.09 6.70
C GLY A 13 -6.17 -14.68 7.09
N LYS A 14 -7.03 -13.86 7.70
CA LYS A 14 -6.70 -12.46 8.01
C LYS A 14 -5.48 -12.35 8.92
N MET A 15 -4.54 -11.48 8.53
CA MET A 15 -3.25 -11.24 9.20
C MET A 15 -2.25 -12.42 9.16
N GLU A 16 -2.63 -13.58 8.60
CA GLU A 16 -1.76 -14.77 8.53
C GLU A 16 -0.76 -14.71 7.36
N TYR A 17 -1.07 -13.92 6.32
CA TYR A 17 -0.28 -13.83 5.09
C TYR A 17 0.37 -12.45 4.92
N GLY A 18 1.31 -12.37 3.97
CA GLY A 18 1.99 -11.15 3.58
C GLY A 18 3.50 -11.23 3.80
N CYS A 19 4.10 -10.10 4.17
CA CYS A 19 5.53 -9.99 4.44
C CYS A 19 5.81 -8.99 5.57
N LYS A 20 7.09 -8.72 5.84
CA LYS A 20 7.52 -7.71 6.82
C LYS A 20 7.00 -6.29 6.52
N HIS A 21 6.62 -5.99 5.28
CA HIS A 21 6.15 -4.67 4.86
C HIS A 21 4.64 -4.50 5.07
N TYR A 22 3.84 -5.47 4.62
CA TYR A 22 2.38 -5.39 4.60
C TYR A 22 1.77 -6.76 4.92
N ARG A 23 0.65 -6.76 5.64
CA ARG A 23 -0.15 -7.97 5.88
C ARG A 23 -1.19 -8.05 4.79
N ARG A 24 -1.20 -9.09 3.97
CA ARG A 24 -2.12 -9.19 2.84
C ARG A 24 -2.21 -10.62 2.34
N ARG A 25 -3.36 -10.99 1.80
CA ARG A 25 -3.68 -12.35 1.33
C ARG A 25 -3.55 -12.49 -0.19
N CYS A 26 -2.65 -11.68 -0.79
CA CYS A 26 -2.27 -11.78 -2.19
C CYS A 26 -0.81 -11.39 -2.46
N MET A 27 -0.25 -11.99 -3.50
CA MET A 27 1.02 -11.62 -4.13
C MET A 27 0.76 -10.85 -5.43
N ILE A 28 1.72 -10.05 -5.88
CA ILE A 28 1.64 -9.30 -7.14
C ILE A 28 2.44 -10.02 -8.22
N ARG A 29 1.93 -10.05 -9.45
CA ARG A 29 2.74 -10.35 -10.62
C ARG A 29 3.34 -9.05 -11.14
N ALA A 30 4.67 -8.96 -11.07
CA ALA A 30 5.42 -7.78 -11.45
C ALA A 30 5.38 -7.61 -12.98
N PRO A 31 4.82 -6.51 -13.52
CA PRO A 31 4.69 -6.34 -14.98
C PRO A 31 6.04 -6.15 -15.68
N CYS A 32 7.07 -5.70 -14.96
CA CYS A 32 8.41 -5.45 -15.48
C CYS A 32 9.22 -6.73 -15.76
N CYS A 33 8.98 -7.81 -15.01
CA CYS A 33 9.77 -9.05 -15.09
C CYS A 33 8.93 -10.33 -15.07
N ASN A 34 7.60 -10.21 -14.95
CA ASN A 34 6.62 -11.29 -14.86
C ASN A 34 6.73 -12.23 -13.64
N GLU A 35 7.65 -11.91 -12.72
CA GLU A 35 7.87 -12.65 -11.48
C GLU A 35 6.83 -12.30 -10.40
N ILE A 36 6.66 -13.21 -9.43
CA ILE A 36 5.66 -13.08 -8.36
C ILE A 36 6.34 -12.63 -7.06
N TYR A 37 5.78 -11.59 -6.43
CA TYR A 37 6.32 -11.05 -5.17
C TYR A 37 5.25 -10.77 -4.13
N SER A 38 5.62 -10.92 -2.86
CA SER A 38 4.75 -10.61 -1.74
C SER A 38 4.44 -9.12 -1.59
N CYS A 39 5.19 -8.19 -2.19
CA CYS A 39 4.83 -6.77 -2.38
C CYS A 39 5.87 -6.05 -3.25
N ARG A 40 5.62 -4.76 -3.57
CA ARG A 40 6.57 -3.95 -4.36
C ARG A 40 7.93 -3.77 -3.67
N HIS A 41 7.96 -3.69 -2.33
CA HIS A 41 9.21 -3.54 -1.60
C HIS A 41 10.00 -4.84 -1.62
N CYS A 42 9.35 -5.99 -1.46
CA CYS A 42 10.00 -7.28 -1.66
C CYS A 42 10.59 -7.41 -3.08
N HIS A 43 9.85 -7.00 -4.11
CA HIS A 43 10.38 -6.93 -5.47
C HIS A 43 11.63 -6.07 -5.55
N ASN A 44 11.54 -4.79 -5.13
CA ASN A 44 12.65 -3.84 -5.27
C ASN A 44 13.88 -4.23 -4.45
N GLU A 45 13.68 -4.81 -3.26
CA GLU A 45 14.75 -5.39 -2.46
C GLU A 45 15.47 -6.50 -3.25
N THR A 46 14.73 -7.45 -3.82
CA THR A 46 15.31 -8.53 -4.63
C THR A 46 16.03 -8.03 -5.88
N THR A 47 15.44 -7.11 -6.64
CA THR A 47 16.04 -6.59 -7.89
C THR A 47 17.24 -5.69 -7.62
N SER A 48 17.28 -4.99 -6.47
CA SER A 48 18.41 -4.13 -6.10
C SER A 48 19.71 -4.90 -5.86
N MET A 49 19.61 -6.18 -5.47
CA MET A 49 20.72 -7.10 -5.22
C MET A 49 21.22 -7.81 -6.48
N GLN A 50 20.51 -7.68 -7.61
CA GLN A 50 20.92 -8.26 -8.88
C GLN A 50 21.99 -7.40 -9.56
N SER A 51 22.57 -7.91 -10.65
CA SER A 51 23.55 -7.15 -11.42
C SER A 51 22.95 -5.86 -11.98
N LEU A 52 23.80 -4.88 -12.29
CA LEU A 52 23.37 -3.55 -12.74
C LEU A 52 22.40 -3.57 -13.93
N PHE A 53 22.51 -4.59 -14.80
CA PHE A 53 21.63 -4.74 -15.97
C PHE A 53 20.20 -5.17 -15.63
N TYR A 54 19.95 -5.75 -14.46
CA TYR A 54 18.63 -6.23 -14.04
C TYR A 54 18.02 -5.41 -12.89
N ARG A 55 18.69 -4.34 -12.44
CA ARG A 55 18.14 -3.44 -11.43
C ARG A 55 16.97 -2.66 -12.02
N HIS A 56 15.79 -2.83 -11.44
CA HIS A 56 14.59 -2.08 -11.79
C HIS A 56 13.65 -1.99 -10.60
N GLU A 57 12.76 -1.00 -10.63
CA GLU A 57 11.72 -0.82 -9.63
C GLU A 57 10.35 -1.13 -10.20
N LEU A 58 9.48 -1.68 -9.36
CA LEU A 58 8.10 -1.93 -9.73
C LEU A 58 7.28 -0.63 -9.66
N VAL A 59 6.69 -0.26 -10.79
CA VAL A 59 5.68 0.80 -10.88
C VAL A 59 4.34 0.23 -10.42
N ARG A 60 3.86 0.69 -9.26
CA ARG A 60 2.66 0.13 -8.59
C ARG A 60 1.39 0.19 -9.44
N GLN A 61 1.24 1.22 -10.27
CA GLN A 61 0.05 1.45 -11.10
C GLN A 61 -0.05 0.45 -12.27
N ASP A 62 1.08 -0.12 -12.68
CA ASP A 62 1.13 -1.04 -13.83
C ASP A 62 0.76 -2.48 -13.45
N VAL A 63 0.59 -2.77 -12.15
CA VAL A 63 0.19 -4.09 -11.67
C VAL A 63 -1.25 -4.37 -12.09
N LYS A 64 -1.42 -5.39 -12.94
CA LYS A 64 -2.73 -5.82 -13.46
C LYS A 64 -3.20 -7.15 -12.88
N GLN A 65 -2.28 -7.99 -12.42
CA GLN A 65 -2.54 -9.35 -11.96
C GLN A 65 -2.02 -9.55 -10.53
N VAL A 66 -2.78 -10.31 -9.75
CA VAL A 66 -2.46 -10.75 -8.39
C VAL A 66 -2.71 -12.24 -8.25
N VAL A 67 -1.99 -12.88 -7.33
CA VAL A 67 -2.15 -14.29 -7.00
C VAL A 67 -2.65 -14.38 -5.56
N CYS A 68 -3.80 -15.02 -5.35
CA CYS A 68 -4.37 -15.20 -4.02
C CYS A 68 -3.46 -16.10 -3.17
N SER A 69 -3.07 -15.66 -1.98
CA SER A 69 -2.19 -16.45 -1.10
C SER A 69 -2.92 -17.59 -0.38
N VAL A 70 -4.25 -17.63 -0.43
CA VAL A 70 -5.07 -18.66 0.22
C VAL A 70 -5.33 -19.86 -0.70
N CYS A 71 -5.44 -19.63 -2.01
CA CYS A 71 -5.88 -20.66 -2.97
C CYS A 71 -5.11 -20.64 -4.30
N ASP A 72 -4.04 -19.84 -4.37
CA ASP A 72 -3.12 -19.73 -5.51
C ASP A 72 -3.76 -19.33 -6.85
N THR A 73 -5.00 -18.84 -6.82
CA THR A 73 -5.67 -18.33 -8.01
C THR A 73 -5.04 -17.03 -8.47
N GLU A 74 -4.54 -17.02 -9.71
CA GLU A 74 -4.14 -15.81 -10.41
C GLU A 74 -5.37 -15.13 -11.03
N GLN A 75 -5.48 -13.82 -10.84
CA GLN A 75 -6.63 -13.05 -11.27
C GLN A 75 -6.28 -11.56 -11.49
N PRO A 76 -7.11 -10.82 -12.24
CA PRO A 76 -7.02 -9.37 -12.27
C PRO A 76 -7.10 -8.76 -10.87
N VAL A 77 -6.46 -7.60 -10.69
CA VAL A 77 -6.52 -6.86 -9.43
C VAL A 77 -7.96 -6.60 -9.03
N ALA A 78 -8.34 -7.12 -7.88
CA ALA A 78 -9.61 -6.89 -7.21
C ALA A 78 -9.42 -7.10 -5.71
N GLN A 79 -10.30 -6.53 -4.87
CA GLN A 79 -10.20 -6.75 -3.42
C GLN A 79 -10.54 -8.19 -3.02
N VAL A 80 -11.45 -8.86 -3.73
CA VAL A 80 -11.95 -10.18 -3.37
C VAL A 80 -11.43 -11.22 -4.38
N CYS A 81 -11.00 -12.37 -3.86
CA CYS A 81 -10.59 -13.47 -4.70
C CYS A 81 -11.79 -14.04 -5.45
N THR A 82 -11.68 -14.18 -6.77
CA THR A 82 -12.78 -14.64 -7.64
C THR A 82 -13.09 -16.13 -7.47
N ASN A 83 -12.11 -16.91 -7.03
CA ASN A 83 -12.27 -18.35 -6.82
C ASN A 83 -12.73 -18.67 -5.39
N CYS A 84 -11.98 -18.20 -4.38
CA CYS A 84 -12.19 -18.64 -3.01
C CYS A 84 -13.01 -17.65 -2.16
N GLY A 85 -13.27 -16.44 -2.65
CA GLY A 85 -14.14 -15.45 -1.99
C GLY A 85 -13.54 -14.71 -0.80
N VAL A 86 -12.25 -14.87 -0.49
CA VAL A 86 -11.60 -14.10 0.58
C VAL A 86 -11.36 -12.65 0.15
N ARG A 87 -11.47 -11.67 1.04
CA ARG A 87 -10.87 -10.35 0.82
C ARG A 87 -9.37 -10.52 0.86
N MET A 88 -8.61 -9.92 -0.05
CA MET A 88 -7.15 -10.04 -0.13
C MET A 88 -6.41 -8.94 0.65
N GLY A 89 -7.15 -7.93 1.10
CA GLY A 89 -6.72 -6.87 2.00
C GLY A 89 -7.96 -6.22 2.63
N GLU A 90 -7.91 -5.94 3.93
CA GLU A 90 -8.97 -5.20 4.61
C GLU A 90 -9.06 -3.76 4.07
N TYR A 91 -7.92 -3.10 3.98
CA TYR A 91 -7.74 -1.88 3.20
C TYR A 91 -7.31 -2.26 1.79
N PHE A 92 -8.03 -1.74 0.80
CA PHE A 92 -7.70 -1.87 -0.61
C PHE A 92 -7.81 -0.52 -1.31
N CYS A 93 -6.79 -0.17 -2.08
CA CYS A 93 -6.80 0.99 -2.96
C CYS A 93 -6.53 0.53 -4.40
N ASP A 94 -7.55 0.63 -5.25
CA ASP A 94 -7.44 0.23 -6.64
C ASP A 94 -6.50 1.14 -7.44
N ILE A 95 -6.44 2.44 -7.12
CA ILE A 95 -5.55 3.40 -7.81
C ILE A 95 -4.08 3.04 -7.57
N CYS A 96 -3.73 2.69 -6.33
CA CYS A 96 -2.37 2.35 -5.93
C CYS A 96 -2.06 0.84 -6.04
N LYS A 97 -3.05 0.01 -6.36
CA LYS A 97 -2.99 -1.47 -6.31
C LYS A 97 -2.45 -1.96 -4.96
N PHE A 98 -2.92 -1.33 -3.88
CA PHE A 98 -2.39 -1.51 -2.53
C PHE A 98 -3.38 -2.30 -1.65
N PHE A 99 -2.84 -3.22 -0.85
CA PHE A 99 -3.59 -4.13 0.02
C PHE A 99 -2.89 -4.20 1.37
N ASP A 100 -3.64 -4.02 2.46
CA ASP A 100 -3.14 -4.23 3.82
C ASP A 100 -4.28 -4.69 4.74
N ASP A 101 -4.05 -5.71 5.55
CA ASP A 101 -4.96 -6.22 6.56
C ASP A 101 -4.85 -5.44 7.87
N ASP A 102 -3.69 -4.82 8.09
CA ASP A 102 -3.40 -4.04 9.29
C ASP A 102 -3.99 -2.63 9.16
N THR A 103 -5.31 -2.54 9.32
CA THR A 103 -6.05 -1.27 9.28
C THR A 103 -5.75 -0.34 10.45
N GLY A 104 -5.04 -0.81 11.49
CA GLY A 104 -4.60 0.02 12.62
C GLY A 104 -3.64 1.14 12.19
N LYS A 105 -2.99 1.01 11.03
CA LYS A 105 -2.15 2.07 10.44
C LYS A 105 -2.97 3.22 9.86
N GLN A 106 -4.29 3.10 9.78
CA GLN A 106 -5.19 4.14 9.27
C GLN A 106 -4.77 4.62 7.87
N GLN A 107 -4.64 3.65 6.94
CA GLN A 107 -4.26 3.94 5.57
C GLN A 107 -5.36 4.72 4.86
N PHE A 108 -4.97 5.65 3.99
CA PHE A 108 -5.90 6.36 3.13
C PHE A 108 -5.23 6.74 1.80
N HIS A 109 -6.01 6.82 0.74
CA HIS A 109 -5.53 7.36 -0.53
C HIS A 109 -5.63 8.88 -0.49
N CYS A 110 -4.52 9.55 -0.75
CA CYS A 110 -4.52 10.98 -0.99
C CYS A 110 -4.64 11.22 -2.50
N ASP A 111 -5.78 11.78 -2.92
CA ASP A 111 -6.08 12.06 -4.33
C ASP A 111 -5.14 13.12 -4.91
N GLU A 112 -4.81 14.16 -4.14
CA GLU A 112 -3.89 15.23 -4.56
C GLU A 112 -2.46 14.72 -4.80
N CYS A 113 -2.00 13.78 -3.97
CA CYS A 113 -0.67 13.17 -4.13
C CYS A 113 -0.67 11.95 -5.05
N GLY A 114 -1.84 11.39 -5.38
CA GLY A 114 -2.00 10.12 -6.10
C GLY A 114 -1.41 8.89 -5.39
N ILE A 115 -1.22 8.94 -4.06
CA ILE A 115 -0.58 7.85 -3.30
C ILE A 115 -1.27 7.56 -1.98
N CYS A 116 -1.22 6.29 -1.55
CA CYS A 116 -1.63 5.92 -0.20
C CYS A 116 -0.65 6.43 0.86
N ARG A 117 -1.20 6.97 1.95
CA ARG A 117 -0.51 7.40 3.17
C ARG A 117 -1.02 6.59 4.36
N VAL A 118 -0.37 6.74 5.50
CA VAL A 118 -0.70 6.10 6.80
C VAL A 118 -0.87 7.18 7.86
N GLY A 119 -1.59 6.89 8.94
CA GLY A 119 -1.75 7.79 10.09
C GLY A 119 -3.07 8.55 10.14
N GLY A 120 -4.05 8.22 9.29
CA GLY A 120 -5.37 8.87 9.26
C GLY A 120 -5.38 10.12 8.38
N ARG A 121 -6.50 10.33 7.67
CA ARG A 121 -6.67 11.45 6.72
C ARG A 121 -6.71 12.78 7.46
N GLU A 122 -7.34 12.79 8.62
CA GLU A 122 -7.53 13.95 9.50
C GLU A 122 -6.22 14.50 10.06
N ASN A 123 -5.15 13.70 10.07
CA ASN A 123 -3.83 14.09 10.55
C ASN A 123 -2.91 14.59 9.42
N PHE A 124 -3.44 14.75 8.20
CA PHE A 124 -2.66 15.04 7.01
C PHE A 124 -3.18 16.28 6.28
N PHE A 125 -2.29 17.25 6.08
CA PHE A 125 -2.62 18.51 5.43
C PHE A 125 -1.72 18.76 4.22
N HIS A 126 -2.32 19.30 3.15
CA HIS A 126 -1.60 19.77 1.96
C HIS A 126 -1.33 21.26 2.10
N CYS A 127 -0.08 21.66 1.88
CA CYS A 127 0.21 23.07 1.61
C CYS A 127 0.25 23.26 0.08
N ASP A 128 -0.78 23.86 -0.49
CA ASP A 128 -0.87 24.15 -1.94
C ASP A 128 0.27 25.05 -2.44
N LYS A 129 0.86 25.86 -1.56
CA LYS A 129 1.99 26.74 -1.88
C LYS A 129 3.34 26.05 -1.85
N CYS A 130 3.47 24.98 -1.06
CA CYS A 130 4.74 24.38 -0.72
C CYS A 130 4.98 23.04 -1.45
N GLY A 131 3.92 22.39 -1.92
CA GLY A 131 3.98 21.02 -2.45
C GLY A 131 4.45 19.97 -1.42
N MET A 132 4.47 20.34 -0.13
CA MET A 132 5.06 19.55 0.95
C MET A 132 4.16 19.56 2.19
N HIS A 133 4.14 18.47 2.93
CA HIS A 133 3.28 18.26 4.11
C HIS A 133 4.02 18.65 5.39
N PRO A 134 3.71 19.77 6.05
CA PRO A 134 4.12 19.96 7.43
C PRO A 134 3.33 18.99 8.33
N SER A 135 4.02 18.33 9.27
CA SER A 135 3.35 17.76 10.44
C SER A 135 2.69 18.87 11.26
N PRO A 136 1.72 18.57 12.15
CA PRO A 136 1.09 19.57 13.01
C PRO A 136 2.08 20.45 13.78
N ASP A 137 3.27 19.90 14.10
CA ASP A 137 4.34 20.61 14.80
C ASP A 137 4.97 21.74 13.98
N HIS A 138 4.88 21.72 12.65
CA HIS A 138 5.46 22.76 11.80
C HIS A 138 4.58 24.02 11.71
N ILE A 139 3.30 23.95 12.10
CA ILE A 139 2.38 25.10 12.02
C ILE A 139 2.70 26.14 13.11
N LEU A 140 3.32 25.73 14.23
CA LEU A 140 3.64 26.62 15.36
C LEU A 140 4.99 27.37 15.23
N SER A 141 5.79 27.11 14.20
CA SER A 141 7.12 27.74 14.03
C SER A 141 7.11 29.01 13.17
N SER A 142 6.03 29.28 12.43
CA SER A 142 5.99 30.40 11.48
C SER A 142 5.43 31.72 12.04
N SER A 143 5.33 31.87 13.36
CA SER A 143 4.99 33.15 13.98
C SER A 143 5.92 33.42 15.16
N LEU A 144 6.73 34.48 15.02
CA LEU A 144 7.86 34.91 15.86
C LEU A 144 9.10 34.02 15.70
N THR A 145 10.13 34.44 14.96
CA THR A 145 11.10 35.42 15.49
C THR A 145 11.81 36.11 14.33
N LEU A 146 11.43 37.36 14.06
CA LEU A 146 12.37 38.35 13.55
C LEU A 146 13.40 38.62 14.67
N LEU A 147 14.65 38.89 14.28
CA LEU A 147 15.81 39.30 15.09
C LEU A 147 16.71 38.15 15.59
N TYR A 148 17.72 37.78 14.80
CA TYR A 148 19.15 38.05 15.06
C TYR A 148 20.02 37.17 14.14
N PHE A 149 20.64 37.78 13.14
CA PHE A 149 21.87 37.24 12.54
C PHE A 149 23.05 37.75 13.36
N PRO A 150 24.03 36.91 13.71
CA PRO A 150 25.41 37.34 13.76
C PRO A 150 26.21 36.67 12.63
N SER A 151 27.05 37.51 12.05
CA SER A 151 28.11 37.31 11.07
C SER A 151 28.96 36.05 11.23
#